data_AF-A0A6L6C5K2-F1
#
_entry.id   AF-A0A6L6C5K2-F1
#
_cell.length_a   1.000
_cell.length_b   1.000
_cell.length_c   1.000
_cell.angle_alpha   90.00
_cell.angle_beta   90.00
_cell.angle_gamma   90.00
#
_symmetry.space_group_name_H-M   'P 1'
#
loop_
_entity.id
_entity.type
_entity.pdbx_description
1 polymer ?
#
loop_
_entity_poly.entity_id
_entity_poly.type
_entity_poly.pdbx_seq_one_letter_code
_entity_poly.pdbx_strand_id
1 'polypeptide(L)'
;MIRAILDTCVLWPSRQRDFLLSLAIESTFEPLWSSSILDELAYETRQKLQRSGVTITQAELDSAKLLAEMRRTFPEAECRYFDAAPPRRRLPDAGDDHVVEAAIAGSATHIVTNNLKDFPPDAMPDSLQIVTPSDFVTDIGLRDSNACWRALEEMASRSGERGPKQSPAEILEGLARVYKWTALAEFLVTQLPDRIRRPIL
;
A
#
# COMPACT_ATOMS: atom_id res chain seq x y z
N MET A 1 4.99 5.23 -16.21
CA MET A 1 5.11 4.51 -14.92
C MET A 1 3.71 4.31 -14.36
N ILE A 2 3.44 3.25 -13.60
CA ILE A 2 2.14 3.08 -12.95
C ILE A 2 2.02 4.15 -11.85
N ARG A 3 0.89 4.86 -11.79
CA ARG A 3 0.56 5.81 -10.72
C ARG A 3 -0.68 5.29 -10.01
N ALA A 4 -0.57 5.01 -8.72
CA ALA A 4 -1.59 4.26 -8.01
C ALA A 4 -2.04 4.98 -6.74
N ILE A 5 -3.33 5.27 -6.65
CA ILE A 5 -3.95 5.69 -5.39
C ILE A 5 -4.02 4.48 -4.47
N LEU A 6 -3.44 4.61 -3.28
CA LEU A 6 -3.51 3.60 -2.23
C LEU A 6 -4.60 4.01 -1.24
N ASP A 7 -5.69 3.26 -1.21
CA ASP A 7 -6.81 3.47 -0.30
C ASP A 7 -6.40 3.24 1.17
N THR A 8 -7.13 3.81 2.14
CA THR A 8 -6.90 3.64 3.58
C THR A 8 -6.93 2.17 3.97
N CYS A 9 -7.86 1.38 3.41
CA CYS A 9 -7.95 -0.06 3.67
C CYS A 9 -6.68 -0.82 3.22
N VAL A 10 -5.89 -0.20 2.34
CA VAL A 10 -4.63 -0.74 1.84
C VAL A 10 -3.44 -0.26 2.66
N LEU A 11 -3.46 1.00 3.07
CA LEU A 11 -2.40 1.61 3.89
C LEU A 11 -2.51 1.26 5.38
N TRP A 12 -3.67 0.88 5.90
CA TRP A 12 -3.85 0.64 7.33
C TRP A 12 -3.09 -0.59 7.85
N PRO A 13 -3.13 -1.77 7.20
CA PRO A 13 -2.36 -2.92 7.66
C PRO A 13 -0.86 -2.68 7.51
N SER A 14 -0.14 -2.61 8.63
CA SER A 14 1.25 -2.12 8.67
C SER A 14 2.20 -2.88 7.75
N ARG A 15 2.12 -4.22 7.71
CA ARG A 15 2.99 -5.04 6.84
C ARG A 15 2.67 -4.88 5.35
N GLN A 16 1.39 -4.74 5.01
CA GLN A 16 0.96 -4.51 3.63
C GLN A 16 1.44 -3.15 3.14
N ARG A 17 1.23 -2.10 3.95
CA ARG A 17 1.75 -0.75 3.67
C ARG A 17 3.26 -0.75 3.50
N ASP A 18 3.99 -1.37 4.42
CA ASP A 18 5.46 -1.41 4.37
C ASP A 18 5.97 -2.07 3.07
N PHE A 19 5.35 -3.17 2.65
CA PHE A 19 5.71 -3.82 1.38
C PHE A 19 5.39 -2.94 0.17
N LEU A 20 4.18 -2.39 0.07
CA LEU A 20 3.78 -1.52 -1.05
C LEU A 20 4.64 -0.27 -1.15
N LEU A 21 4.94 0.38 -0.02
CA LEU A 21 5.82 1.56 -0.02
C LEU A 21 7.28 1.18 -0.30
N SER A 22 7.73 -0.01 0.10
CA SER A 22 9.06 -0.51 -0.29
C SER A 22 9.13 -0.78 -1.80
N LEU A 23 8.08 -1.31 -2.41
CA LEU A 23 7.98 -1.45 -3.87
C LEU A 23 8.00 -0.09 -4.59
N ALA A 24 7.36 0.92 -4.01
CA ALA A 24 7.41 2.29 -4.53
C ALA A 24 8.81 2.90 -4.47
N ILE A 25 9.57 2.66 -3.38
CA ILE A 25 10.99 3.06 -3.28
C ILE A 25 11.82 2.41 -4.40
N GLU A 26 11.52 1.16 -4.73
CA GLU A 26 12.13 0.43 -5.86
C GLU A 26 11.65 0.92 -7.24
N SER A 27 10.91 2.04 -7.32
CA SER A 27 10.44 2.68 -8.55
C SER A 27 9.56 1.79 -9.44
N THR A 28 8.90 0.78 -8.84
CA THR A 28 7.97 -0.10 -9.57
C THR A 28 6.63 0.59 -9.89
N PHE A 29 6.23 1.54 -9.05
CA PHE A 29 5.09 2.44 -9.26
C PHE A 29 5.26 3.71 -8.41
N GLU A 30 4.50 4.75 -8.74
CA GLU A 30 4.38 5.97 -7.95
C GLU A 30 3.12 5.87 -7.06
N PRO A 31 3.27 5.89 -5.72
CA PRO A 31 2.14 5.86 -4.82
C PRO A 31 1.52 7.25 -4.72
N LEU A 32 0.20 7.29 -4.60
CA LEU A 32 -0.59 8.50 -4.44
C LEU A 32 -1.62 8.30 -3.31
N TRP A 33 -2.02 9.37 -2.66
CA TRP A 33 -3.12 9.40 -1.69
C TRP A 33 -3.68 10.81 -1.56
N SER A 34 -4.91 10.93 -1.05
CA SER A 34 -5.49 12.21 -0.66
C SER A 34 -5.15 12.54 0.80
N SER A 35 -5.36 13.79 1.20
CA SER A 35 -5.28 14.16 2.63
C SER A 35 -6.32 13.40 3.46
N SER A 36 -7.52 13.16 2.92
CA SER A 36 -8.58 12.39 3.58
C SER A 36 -8.18 10.94 3.85
N ILE A 37 -7.49 10.29 2.91
CA ILE A 37 -6.91 8.94 3.12
C ILE A 37 -5.93 8.94 4.30
N LEU A 38 -5.06 9.96 4.38
CA LEU A 38 -4.11 10.05 5.50
C LEU A 38 -4.81 10.34 6.83
N ASP A 39 -5.84 11.18 6.84
CA ASP A 39 -6.61 11.51 8.04
C ASP A 39 -7.35 10.26 8.56
N GLU A 40 -7.93 9.47 7.67
CA GLU A 40 -8.58 8.19 7.99
C GLU A 40 -7.54 7.17 8.51
N LEU A 41 -6.38 7.05 7.83
CA LEU A 41 -5.27 6.21 8.29
C LEU A 41 -4.83 6.60 9.71
N ALA A 42 -4.71 7.89 10.00
CA ALA A 42 -4.34 8.38 11.31
C ALA A 42 -5.42 8.07 12.35
N TYR A 43 -6.69 8.25 12.01
CA TYR A 43 -7.81 7.86 12.87
C TYR A 43 -7.78 6.37 13.21
N GLU A 44 -7.73 5.49 12.22
CA GLU A 44 -7.76 4.04 12.41
C GLU A 44 -6.50 3.52 13.11
N THR A 45 -5.35 4.17 12.90
CA THR A 45 -4.11 3.86 13.64
C THR A 45 -4.26 4.21 15.12
N ARG A 46 -4.80 5.39 15.45
CA ARG A 46 -5.05 5.80 16.85
C ARG A 46 -6.00 4.82 17.53
N GLN A 47 -7.12 4.50 16.88
CA GLN A 47 -8.11 3.57 17.43
C GLN A 47 -7.51 2.19 17.72
N LYS A 48 -6.69 1.67 16.80
CA LYS A 48 -5.99 0.39 17.01
C LYS A 48 -5.04 0.43 18.20
N LEU A 49 -4.24 1.49 18.32
CA LEU A 49 -3.27 1.63 19.42
C LEU A 49 -3.98 1.74 20.77
N GLN A 50 -5.05 2.53 20.85
CA GLN A 50 -5.87 2.67 22.06
C GLN A 50 -6.52 1.36 22.48
N ARG A 51 -7.10 0.60 21.54
CA ARG A 51 -7.61 -0.76 21.79
C ARG A 51 -6.53 -1.73 22.29
N SER A 52 -5.26 -1.45 21.99
CA SER A 52 -4.09 -2.23 22.43
C SER A 52 -3.50 -1.73 23.76
N GLY A 53 -4.14 -0.76 24.43
CA GLY A 53 -3.72 -0.24 25.74
C GLY A 53 -2.74 0.94 25.69
N VAL A 54 -2.46 1.50 24.51
CA VAL A 54 -1.63 2.71 24.37
C VAL A 54 -2.43 3.94 24.81
N THR A 55 -1.80 4.87 25.52
CA THR A 55 -2.46 6.11 25.96
C THR A 55 -2.90 6.96 24.76
N ILE A 56 -3.93 7.79 24.95
CA ILE A 56 -4.45 8.67 23.89
C ILE A 56 -3.32 9.52 23.28
N THR A 57 -2.56 10.19 24.14
CA THR A 57 -1.43 11.04 23.73
C THR A 57 -0.36 10.27 22.97
N GLN A 58 0.00 9.06 23.40
CA GLN A 58 1.01 8.27 22.70
C GLN A 58 0.49 7.76 21.35
N ALA A 59 -0.79 7.37 21.27
CA ALA A 59 -1.42 6.95 20.02
C ALA A 59 -1.49 8.10 19.00
N GLU A 60 -1.79 9.32 19.45
CA GLU A 60 -1.74 10.53 18.64
C GLU A 60 -0.33 10.77 18.10
N LEU A 61 0.68 10.75 18.98
CA LEU A 61 2.08 10.93 18.58
C LEU A 61 2.55 9.87 17.57
N ASP A 62 2.22 8.60 17.79
CA ASP A 62 2.65 7.51 16.91
C ASP A 62 1.95 7.57 15.53
N SER A 63 0.66 7.93 15.50
CA SER A 63 -0.05 8.16 14.23
C SER A 63 0.51 9.37 13.46
N ALA A 64 0.83 10.47 14.16
CA ALA A 64 1.43 11.65 13.55
C ALA A 64 2.83 11.37 12.99
N LYS A 65 3.64 10.60 13.72
CA LYS A 65 4.96 10.14 13.24
C LYS A 65 4.84 9.30 11.98
N LEU A 66 3.89 8.38 11.92
CA LEU A 66 3.64 7.58 10.71
C LEU A 66 3.36 8.46 9.49
N LEU A 67 2.43 9.41 9.61
CA LEU A 67 2.09 10.32 8.52
C LEU A 67 3.27 11.22 8.12
N ALA A 68 4.02 11.72 9.10
CA ALA A 68 5.20 12.54 8.84
C ALA A 68 6.25 11.76 8.05
N GLU A 69 6.51 10.50 8.39
CA GLU A 69 7.44 9.64 7.66
C GLU A 69 6.96 9.34 6.23
N MET A 70 5.66 9.09 6.04
CA MET A 70 5.08 8.89 4.72
C MET A 70 5.23 10.13 3.84
N ARG A 71 4.89 11.32 4.35
CA ARG A 71 5.04 12.60 3.63
C ARG A 71 6.51 12.93 3.34
N ARG A 72 7.40 12.66 4.29
CA ARG A 72 8.85 12.89 4.12
C ARG A 72 9.44 11.98 3.05
N THR A 73 9.01 10.73 3.00
CA THR A 73 9.53 9.73 2.05
C THR A 73 8.93 9.92 0.66
N PHE A 74 7.66 10.32 0.58
CA PHE A 74 6.94 10.52 -0.68
C PHE A 74 6.31 11.92 -0.73
N PRO A 75 7.11 12.97 -0.91
CA PRO A 75 6.62 14.36 -0.87
C PRO A 75 5.59 14.67 -1.97
N GLU A 76 5.67 13.96 -3.10
CA GLU A 76 4.80 14.16 -4.27
C GLU A 76 3.57 13.23 -4.27
N ALA A 77 3.40 12.38 -3.26
CA ALA A 77 2.30 11.40 -3.24
C ALA A 77 0.96 11.99 -2.79
N GLU A 78 0.99 13.06 -1.98
CA GLU A 78 -0.23 13.68 -1.47
C GLU A 78 -0.87 14.59 -2.53
N CYS A 79 -1.93 14.08 -3.16
CA CYS A 79 -2.65 14.77 -4.22
C CYS A 79 -3.57 15.83 -3.62
N ARG A 80 -3.42 17.08 -4.09
CA ARG A 80 -4.40 18.15 -3.86
C ARG A 80 -5.42 18.09 -5.00
N TYR A 81 -6.67 17.85 -4.66
CA TYR A 81 -7.75 17.62 -5.62
C TYR A 81 -8.83 18.72 -5.57
N PHE A 82 -8.45 19.91 -5.11
CA PHE A 82 -9.31 21.10 -5.27
C PHE A 82 -9.66 21.25 -6.75
N ASP A 83 -10.96 21.27 -7.07
CA ASP A 83 -11.52 21.36 -8.42
C ASP A 83 -11.29 20.15 -9.34
N ALA A 84 -11.00 18.95 -8.79
CA ALA A 84 -10.97 17.73 -9.58
C ALA A 84 -12.36 17.39 -10.14
N ALA A 85 -12.41 16.80 -11.34
CA ALA A 85 -13.68 16.38 -11.92
C ALA A 85 -14.31 15.28 -11.04
N PRO A 86 -15.61 15.37 -10.70
CA PRO A 86 -16.28 14.36 -9.92
C PRO A 86 -16.33 13.02 -10.69
N PRO A 87 -16.60 11.89 -10.00
CA PRO A 87 -16.84 10.62 -10.66
C PRO A 87 -17.96 10.73 -11.71
N ARG A 88 -17.95 9.83 -12.72
CA ARG A 88 -18.90 9.90 -13.86
C ARG A 88 -20.36 9.85 -13.43
N ARG A 89 -20.60 9.23 -12.27
CA ARG A 89 -21.87 9.22 -11.55
C ARG A 89 -21.58 9.09 -10.05
N ARG A 90 -22.60 9.28 -9.23
CA ARG A 90 -22.52 9.10 -7.78
C ARG A 90 -22.06 7.68 -7.41
N LEU A 91 -21.08 7.58 -6.52
CA LEU A 91 -20.63 6.32 -5.95
C LEU A 91 -21.65 5.73 -4.96
N PRO A 92 -21.63 4.41 -4.71
CA PRO A 92 -22.43 3.79 -3.66
C PRO A 92 -22.21 4.44 -2.29
N ASP A 93 -20.95 4.74 -1.96
CA ASP A 93 -20.57 5.53 -0.79
C ASP A 93 -19.99 6.87 -1.24
N ALA A 94 -20.59 7.97 -0.76
CA ALA A 94 -20.10 9.31 -1.05
C ALA A 94 -18.77 9.63 -0.33
N GLY A 95 -18.42 8.85 0.70
CA GLY A 95 -17.11 8.94 1.35
C GLY A 95 -15.97 8.60 0.38
N ASP A 96 -16.21 7.76 -0.62
CA ASP A 96 -15.17 7.30 -1.55
C ASP A 96 -14.91 8.27 -2.71
N ASP A 97 -15.70 9.34 -2.86
CA ASP A 97 -15.55 10.32 -3.95
C ASP A 97 -14.13 10.93 -3.92
N HIS A 98 -13.56 11.17 -2.74
CA HIS A 98 -12.21 11.74 -2.61
C HIS A 98 -11.11 10.82 -3.16
N VAL A 99 -11.34 9.50 -3.18
CA VAL A 99 -10.37 8.53 -3.73
C VAL A 99 -10.31 8.69 -5.24
N VAL A 100 -11.47 8.85 -5.89
CA VAL A 100 -11.58 9.06 -7.34
C VAL A 100 -11.10 10.46 -7.74
N GLU A 101 -11.48 11.49 -6.99
CA GLU A 101 -11.02 12.86 -7.22
C GLU A 101 -9.49 12.96 -7.13
N ALA A 102 -8.88 12.34 -6.11
CA ALA A 102 -7.43 12.27 -5.98
C ALA A 102 -6.79 11.44 -7.09
N ALA A 103 -7.43 10.35 -7.53
CA ALA A 103 -6.97 9.57 -8.69
C ALA A 103 -6.92 10.44 -9.96
N ILE A 104 -7.96 11.22 -10.23
CA ILE A 104 -8.03 12.09 -11.40
C ILE A 104 -6.99 13.22 -11.30
N ALA A 105 -6.95 13.95 -10.18
CA ALA A 105 -6.00 15.03 -9.95
C ALA A 105 -4.55 14.56 -10.02
N GLY A 106 -4.30 13.39 -9.44
CA GLY A 106 -3.02 12.70 -9.46
C GLY A 106 -2.77 11.90 -10.73
N SER A 107 -3.57 12.04 -11.80
CA SER A 107 -3.48 11.27 -13.06
C SER A 107 -3.11 9.80 -12.85
N ALA A 108 -3.74 9.18 -11.85
CA ALA A 108 -3.56 7.80 -11.49
C ALA A 108 -4.13 6.91 -12.60
N THR A 109 -3.48 5.77 -12.80
CA THR A 109 -3.99 4.71 -13.66
C THR A 109 -4.65 3.61 -12.84
N HIS A 110 -4.40 3.58 -11.52
CA HIS A 110 -4.93 2.56 -10.62
C HIS A 110 -5.50 3.18 -9.33
N ILE A 111 -6.63 2.63 -8.86
CA ILE A 111 -7.02 2.66 -7.44
C ILE A 111 -6.78 1.25 -6.90
N VAL A 112 -5.98 1.16 -5.85
CA VAL A 112 -5.71 -0.09 -5.14
C VAL A 112 -6.57 -0.09 -3.88
N THR A 113 -7.53 -1.01 -3.81
CA THR A 113 -8.50 -1.11 -2.70
C THR A 113 -9.00 -2.54 -2.51
N ASN A 114 -9.33 -2.91 -1.28
CA ASN A 114 -10.08 -4.15 -1.00
C ASN A 114 -11.59 -3.99 -1.21
N ASN A 115 -12.07 -2.75 -1.36
CA ASN A 115 -13.48 -2.38 -1.37
C ASN A 115 -14.02 -2.21 -2.80
N LEU A 116 -13.74 -3.16 -3.70
CA LEU A 116 -14.07 -3.04 -5.15
C LEU A 116 -15.53 -2.67 -5.44
N LYS A 117 -16.46 -3.13 -4.60
CA LYS A 117 -17.90 -2.87 -4.73
C LYS A 117 -18.25 -1.38 -4.66
N ASP A 118 -17.41 -0.58 -4.02
CA ASP A 118 -17.64 0.85 -3.82
C ASP A 118 -17.15 1.68 -5.03
N PHE A 119 -16.45 1.04 -5.97
CA PHE A 119 -15.97 1.64 -7.22
C PHE A 119 -16.50 0.89 -8.45
N PRO A 120 -17.82 0.94 -8.71
CA PRO A 120 -18.42 0.18 -9.80
C PRO A 120 -17.90 0.69 -11.17
N PRO A 121 -17.63 -0.21 -12.15
CA PRO A 121 -16.97 0.17 -13.41
C PRO A 121 -17.66 1.28 -14.21
N ASP A 122 -18.99 1.34 -14.15
CA ASP A 122 -19.81 2.34 -14.82
C ASP A 122 -19.80 3.73 -14.14
N ALA A 123 -19.20 3.85 -12.95
CA ALA A 123 -18.91 5.13 -12.30
C ALA A 123 -17.47 5.62 -12.51
N MET A 124 -16.57 4.74 -12.95
CA MET A 124 -15.14 5.03 -13.07
C MET A 124 -14.79 5.63 -14.44
N PRO A 125 -13.79 6.52 -14.52
CA PRO A 125 -13.17 6.88 -15.79
C PRO A 125 -12.57 5.65 -16.48
N ASP A 126 -12.68 5.57 -17.81
CA ASP A 126 -12.15 4.43 -18.59
C ASP A 126 -10.62 4.27 -18.45
N SER A 127 -9.92 5.33 -18.04
CA SER A 127 -8.47 5.35 -17.81
C SER A 127 -8.05 4.76 -16.45
N LEU A 128 -9.00 4.45 -15.57
CA LEU A 128 -8.74 4.08 -14.18
C LEU A 128 -9.08 2.61 -13.94
N GLN A 129 -8.08 1.84 -13.50
CA GLN A 129 -8.26 0.44 -13.14
C GLN A 129 -8.44 0.32 -11.63
N ILE A 130 -9.50 -0.38 -11.20
CA ILE A 130 -9.74 -0.67 -9.79
C ILE A 130 -9.29 -2.10 -9.52
N VAL A 131 -8.30 -2.27 -8.64
CA VAL A 131 -7.64 -3.56 -8.40
C VAL A 131 -7.48 -3.83 -6.91
N THR A 132 -7.45 -5.11 -6.56
CA THR A 132 -7.12 -5.50 -5.18
C THR A 132 -5.62 -5.31 -4.92
N PRO A 133 -5.19 -5.15 -3.65
CA PRO A 133 -3.77 -5.15 -3.31
C PRO A 133 -3.05 -6.41 -3.76
N SER A 134 -3.72 -7.57 -3.68
CA SER A 134 -3.16 -8.86 -4.07
C SER A 134 -2.88 -8.93 -5.57
N ASP A 135 -3.84 -8.50 -6.40
CA ASP A 135 -3.67 -8.51 -7.85
C ASP A 135 -2.61 -7.48 -8.25
N PHE A 136 -2.64 -6.28 -7.65
CA PHE A 136 -1.69 -5.22 -7.93
C PHE A 136 -0.24 -5.62 -7.67
N VAL A 137 0.06 -6.21 -6.50
CA VAL A 137 1.43 -6.65 -6.19
C VAL A 137 1.85 -7.85 -7.04
N THR A 138 0.92 -8.72 -7.42
CA THR A 138 1.19 -9.85 -8.32
C THR A 138 1.60 -9.34 -9.70
N ASP A 139 0.86 -8.38 -10.26
CA ASP A 139 1.19 -7.75 -11.55
C ASP A 139 2.53 -7.02 -11.52
N ILE A 140 2.87 -6.34 -10.42
CA ILE A 140 4.20 -5.76 -10.22
C ILE A 140 5.26 -6.85 -10.18
N GLY A 141 5.05 -7.92 -9.41
CA GLY A 141 6.02 -9.01 -9.28
C GLY A 141 6.29 -9.73 -10.59
N LEU A 142 5.25 -9.95 -11.40
CA LEU A 142 5.39 -10.53 -12.74
C LEU A 142 6.24 -9.67 -13.69
N ARG A 143 6.29 -8.35 -13.46
CA ARG A 143 7.10 -7.40 -14.25
C ARG A 143 8.52 -7.27 -13.72
N ASP A 144 8.69 -7.20 -12.39
CA ASP A 144 9.99 -7.04 -11.74
C ASP A 144 10.05 -7.79 -10.40
N SER A 145 10.33 -9.09 -10.47
CA SER A 145 10.51 -9.93 -9.28
C SER A 145 11.71 -9.51 -8.43
N ASN A 146 12.75 -8.94 -9.05
CA ASN A 146 13.94 -8.48 -8.33
C ASN A 146 13.61 -7.28 -7.44
N ALA A 147 12.75 -6.36 -7.89
CA ALA A 147 12.26 -5.27 -7.06
C ALA A 147 11.45 -5.78 -5.87
N CYS A 148 10.60 -6.80 -6.06
CA CYS A 148 9.91 -7.42 -4.93
C CYS A 148 10.88 -8.02 -3.91
N TRP A 149 11.93 -8.70 -4.36
CA TRP A 149 12.94 -9.24 -3.45
C TRP A 149 13.74 -8.15 -2.73
N ARG A 150 14.09 -7.04 -3.40
CA ARG A 150 14.73 -5.89 -2.74
C ARG A 150 13.81 -5.24 -1.71
N ALA A 151 12.52 -5.10 -2.01
CA ALA A 151 11.53 -4.62 -1.05
C ALA A 151 11.44 -5.55 0.18
N LEU A 152 11.43 -6.87 -0.01
CA LEU A 152 11.45 -7.84 1.10
C LEU A 152 12.75 -7.79 1.91
N GLU A 153 13.91 -7.63 1.25
CA GLU A 153 15.21 -7.45 1.90
C GLU A 153 15.24 -6.18 2.75
N GLU A 154 14.66 -5.09 2.26
CA GLU A 154 14.62 -3.81 2.96
C GLU A 154 13.63 -3.85 4.14
N MET A 155 12.50 -4.54 4.01
CA MET A 155 11.64 -4.84 5.17
C MET A 155 12.35 -5.73 6.20
N ALA A 156 13.11 -6.72 5.73
CA ALA A 156 13.90 -7.59 6.61
C ALA A 156 14.99 -6.80 7.34
N SER A 157 15.63 -5.83 6.67
CA SER A 157 16.67 -4.96 7.25
C SER A 157 16.15 -4.17 8.46
N ARG A 158 14.92 -3.64 8.37
CA ARG A 158 14.21 -2.90 9.44
C ARG A 158 13.57 -3.78 10.52
N SER A 159 13.41 -5.08 10.27
CA SER A 159 12.85 -5.99 11.27
C SER A 159 13.81 -6.23 12.46
N GLY A 160 13.27 -6.65 13.60
CA GLY A 160 14.04 -6.92 14.82
C GLY A 160 14.07 -5.79 15.86
N GLU A 161 13.67 -4.56 15.50
CA GLU A 161 13.55 -3.46 16.48
C GLU A 161 12.39 -3.66 17.45
N ARG A 162 11.28 -4.20 16.93
CA ARG A 162 10.05 -4.49 17.69
C ARG A 162 9.59 -5.90 17.34
N GLY A 163 10.15 -6.89 18.03
CA GLY A 163 9.89 -8.31 17.80
C GLY A 163 11.07 -9.06 17.17
N PRO A 164 10.89 -10.32 16.74
CA PRO A 164 11.97 -11.12 16.18
C PRO A 164 12.47 -10.56 14.84
N LYS A 165 13.77 -10.73 14.59
CA LYS A 165 14.35 -10.52 13.25
C LYS A 165 13.71 -11.51 12.28
N GLN A 166 13.33 -11.03 11.10
CA GLN A 166 12.74 -11.85 10.06
C GLN A 166 13.60 -11.82 8.79
N SER A 167 13.63 -12.94 8.09
CA SER A 167 14.16 -13.07 6.74
C SER A 167 13.15 -12.60 5.69
N PRO A 168 13.60 -12.26 4.47
CA PRO A 168 12.72 -11.93 3.34
C PRO A 168 11.63 -13.00 3.08
N ALA A 169 12.00 -14.28 3.19
CA ALA A 169 11.09 -15.39 2.97
C ALA A 169 9.97 -15.47 4.04
N GLU A 170 10.31 -15.29 5.32
CA GLU A 170 9.31 -15.28 6.40
C GLU A 170 8.36 -14.09 6.30
N ILE A 171 8.86 -12.94 5.82
CA ILE A 171 8.02 -11.77 5.54
C ILE A 171 7.05 -12.09 4.40
N LEU A 172 7.54 -12.65 3.29
CA LEU A 172 6.71 -13.04 2.15
C LEU A 172 5.63 -14.06 2.54
N GLU A 173 5.98 -15.08 3.32
CA GLU A 173 5.02 -16.06 3.84
C GLU A 173 3.97 -15.39 4.74
N GLY A 174 4.39 -14.47 5.60
CA GLY A 174 3.49 -13.68 6.43
C GLY A 174 2.50 -12.85 5.61
N LEU A 175 2.98 -12.19 4.54
CA LEU A 175 2.15 -11.43 3.62
C LEU A 175 1.15 -12.33 2.89
N ALA A 176 1.60 -13.46 2.33
CA ALA A 176 0.75 -14.42 1.64
C ALA A 176 -0.36 -14.98 2.55
N ARG A 177 0.00 -15.35 3.79
CA ARG A 177 -0.96 -15.93 4.74
C ARG A 177 -2.04 -14.94 5.17
N VAL A 178 -1.64 -13.70 5.51
CA VAL A 178 -2.52 -12.69 6.09
C VAL A 178 -3.34 -11.97 5.02
N TYR A 179 -2.72 -11.59 3.90
CA TYR A 179 -3.34 -10.78 2.85
C TYR A 179 -3.72 -11.58 1.59
N LYS A 180 -3.56 -12.90 1.62
CA LYS A 180 -3.88 -13.82 0.51
C LYS A 180 -3.07 -13.57 -0.76
N TRP A 181 -1.86 -13.03 -0.63
CA TRP A 181 -0.91 -12.82 -1.74
C TRP A 181 -0.21 -14.12 -2.17
N THR A 182 -0.98 -15.20 -2.27
CA THR A 182 -0.45 -16.55 -2.57
C THR A 182 0.15 -16.59 -3.97
N ALA A 183 -0.50 -15.98 -4.96
CA ALA A 183 0.00 -15.95 -6.34
C ALA A 183 1.37 -15.23 -6.45
N LEU A 184 1.52 -14.07 -5.80
CA LEU A 184 2.81 -13.38 -5.70
C LEU A 184 3.86 -14.29 -5.06
N ALA A 185 3.56 -14.89 -3.91
CA ALA A 185 4.54 -15.68 -3.17
C ALA A 185 5.00 -16.92 -3.95
N GLU A 186 4.06 -17.66 -4.55
CA GLU A 186 4.36 -18.81 -5.41
C GLU A 186 5.26 -18.38 -6.59
N PHE A 187 4.93 -17.27 -7.23
CA PHE A 187 5.74 -16.75 -8.33
C PHE A 187 7.15 -16.35 -7.87
N LEU A 188 7.29 -15.55 -6.80
CA LEU A 188 8.59 -15.07 -6.33
C LEU A 188 9.51 -16.21 -5.89
N VAL A 189 8.98 -17.27 -5.28
CA VAL A 189 9.76 -18.46 -4.92
C VAL A 189 10.39 -19.12 -6.16
N THR A 190 9.69 -19.13 -7.30
CA THR A 190 10.28 -19.63 -8.56
C THR A 190 11.38 -18.72 -9.12
N GLN A 191 11.38 -17.45 -8.71
CA GLN A 191 12.30 -16.39 -9.16
C GLN A 191 13.33 -16.01 -8.09
N LEU A 192 13.70 -16.94 -7.19
CA LEU A 192 14.68 -16.70 -6.13
C LEU A 192 16.02 -16.18 -6.70
N PRO A 193 16.46 -14.95 -6.33
CA PRO A 193 17.75 -14.41 -6.75
C PRO A 193 18.89 -15.28 -6.22
N ASP A 194 19.98 -15.38 -6.99
CA ASP A 194 21.14 -16.20 -6.60
C ASP A 194 21.75 -15.78 -5.26
N ARG A 195 21.62 -14.51 -4.87
CA ARG A 195 22.05 -14.01 -3.54
C ARG A 195 21.19 -14.52 -2.37
N ILE A 196 19.95 -14.92 -2.64
CA ILE A 196 19.00 -15.46 -1.64
C ILE A 196 19.03 -16.99 -1.64
N ARG A 197 19.38 -17.61 -2.77
CA ARG A 197 19.77 -19.02 -2.83
C ARG A 197 21.06 -19.16 -2.01
N ARG A 198 20.96 -19.54 -0.73
CA ARG A 198 22.14 -19.81 0.12
C ARG A 198 23.18 -20.62 -0.68
N PRO A 199 24.49 -20.38 -0.53
CA PRO A 199 25.47 -21.30 -1.08
C PRO A 199 25.24 -22.67 -0.44
N ILE A 200 25.11 -23.70 -1.26
CA ILE A 200 25.27 -25.08 -0.80
C ILE A 200 26.76 -25.24 -0.52
N LEU A 201 27.10 -25.21 0.77
CA LEU A 201 28.40 -25.54 1.41
C LEU A 201 29.58 -24.60 1.12
#